data_AF-A0A9X0YVR5-F1
#
_entry.id   AF-A0A9X0YVR5-F1
#
_cell.length_a   1.000
_cell.length_b   1.000
_cell.length_c   1.000
_cell.angle_alpha   90.00
_cell.angle_beta   90.00
_cell.angle_gamma   90.00
#
_symmetry.space_group_name_H-M   'P 1'
#
loop_
_entity.id
_entity.type
_entity.pdbx_description
1 polymer ?
#
loop_
_entity_poly.entity_id
_entity_poly.type
_entity_poly.pdbx_seq_one_letter_code
_entity_poly.pdbx_strand_id
1 'polypeptide(L)'
;MYKKVLSLTFLTMMFLFASMAVTTPASAAQDFGPYQWSTGDGRWDGKLEVSSNGQNVAAKIDVWTIETPVSIRLCSHNGNCTGFKSVSAGATTVVYFTNMSSGTYYGDIISNHPTYEAAGEIKYTVY
;
A
#
# COMPACT_ATOMS: atom_id res chain seq x y z
N MET A 1 26.93 -57.32 -5.52
CA MET A 1 27.04 -55.91 -5.96
C MET A 1 25.95 -54.98 -5.41
N TYR A 2 25.28 -55.30 -4.29
CA TYR A 2 24.14 -54.52 -3.77
C TYR A 2 24.47 -53.53 -2.63
N LYS A 3 25.64 -53.63 -1.99
CA LYS A 3 26.00 -52.76 -0.85
C LYS A 3 26.41 -51.33 -1.23
N LYS A 4 26.82 -51.08 -2.47
CA LYS A 4 27.30 -49.76 -2.92
C LYS A 4 26.18 -48.84 -3.44
N VAL A 5 25.04 -49.40 -3.84
CA VAL A 5 23.91 -48.64 -4.40
C VAL A 5 23.04 -48.04 -3.29
N LEU A 6 22.91 -48.72 -2.15
CA LEU A 6 22.07 -48.29 -1.02
C LEU A 6 22.62 -47.03 -0.30
N SER A 7 23.93 -46.81 -0.33
CA SER A 7 24.57 -45.64 0.30
C SER A 7 24.43 -44.37 -0.54
N LEU A 8 24.18 -44.49 -1.84
CA LEU A 8 24.06 -43.36 -2.77
C LEU A 8 22.64 -42.77 -2.76
N THR A 9 21.63 -43.60 -2.49
CA THR A 9 20.22 -43.19 -2.36
C THR A 9 19.92 -42.43 -1.06
N PHE A 10 20.63 -42.72 0.03
CA PHE A 10 20.44 -42.00 1.29
C PHE A 10 21.05 -40.58 1.25
N LEU A 11 22.16 -40.39 0.54
CA LEU A 11 22.84 -39.10 0.44
C LEU A 11 22.11 -38.10 -0.47
N THR A 12 21.43 -38.60 -1.51
CA THR A 12 20.62 -37.77 -2.42
C THR A 12 19.30 -37.32 -1.81
N MET A 13 18.72 -38.12 -0.91
CA MET A 13 17.48 -37.78 -0.21
C MET A 13 17.68 -36.68 0.85
N MET A 14 18.87 -36.59 1.47
CA MET A 14 19.21 -35.50 2.41
C MET A 14 19.41 -34.13 1.71
N PHE A 15 19.80 -34.11 0.43
CA PHE A 15 19.93 -32.86 -0.33
C PHE A 15 18.59 -32.28 -0.81
N LEU A 16 17.52 -33.08 -0.84
CA LEU A 16 16.19 -32.64 -1.29
C LEU A 16 15.36 -31.93 -0.21
N PHE A 17 15.72 -32.07 1.08
CA PHE A 17 15.04 -31.36 2.18
C PHE A 17 15.69 -30.01 2.53
N ALA A 18 16.91 -29.75 2.05
CA ALA A 18 17.62 -28.49 2.32
C ALA A 18 17.24 -27.34 1.37
N SER A 19 16.47 -27.60 0.30
CA SER A 19 16.18 -26.63 -0.76
C SER A 19 14.80 -25.96 -0.67
N MET A 20 13.97 -26.32 0.33
CA MET A 20 12.64 -25.75 0.51
C MET A 20 12.54 -24.82 1.72
N ALA A 21 13.54 -23.96 1.91
CA ALA A 21 13.38 -22.75 2.70
C ALA A 21 13.14 -21.57 1.75
N VAL A 22 12.01 -21.59 1.04
CA VAL A 22 11.50 -20.37 0.40
C VAL A 22 10.91 -19.53 1.53
N THR A 23 11.76 -18.77 2.20
CA THR A 23 11.28 -17.74 3.12
C THR A 23 10.68 -16.64 2.27
N THR A 24 9.36 -16.61 2.13
CA THR A 24 8.68 -15.39 1.69
C THR A 24 9.08 -14.29 2.67
N PRO A 25 9.63 -13.15 2.21
CA PRO A 25 9.90 -12.05 3.12
C PRO A 25 8.57 -11.63 3.73
N ALA A 26 8.42 -11.79 5.03
CA ALA A 26 7.38 -11.09 5.76
C ALA A 26 7.70 -9.61 5.66
N SER A 27 7.06 -8.91 4.74
CA SER A 27 7.22 -7.46 4.60
C SER A 27 6.62 -6.83 5.85
N ALA A 28 7.46 -6.20 6.68
CA ALA A 28 6.97 -5.46 7.83
C ALA A 28 6.15 -4.26 7.33
N ALA A 29 5.05 -3.96 8.02
CA ALA A 29 4.24 -2.80 7.67
C ALA A 29 5.08 -1.52 7.73
N GLN A 30 4.99 -0.69 6.70
CA GLN A 30 5.73 0.57 6.60
C GLN A 30 4.77 1.76 6.61
N ASP A 31 5.00 2.69 7.54
CA ASP A 31 4.21 3.89 7.69
C ASP A 31 4.83 5.09 6.95
N PHE A 32 3.98 5.92 6.36
CA PHE A 32 4.32 7.18 5.69
C PHE A 32 3.41 8.31 6.18
N GLY A 33 3.99 9.45 6.52
CA GLY A 33 3.29 10.60 7.10
C GLY A 33 3.39 10.68 8.62
N PRO A 34 2.50 11.45 9.28
CA PRO A 34 1.35 12.13 8.70
C PRO A 34 1.71 13.25 7.70
N TYR A 35 0.82 13.50 6.75
CA TYR A 35 0.88 14.61 5.81
C TYR A 35 -0.35 15.49 5.99
N GLN A 36 -0.16 16.81 5.96
CA GLN A 36 -1.26 17.76 5.82
C GLN A 36 -1.66 17.85 4.35
N TRP A 37 -2.96 17.96 4.09
CA TRP A 37 -3.51 18.04 2.75
C TRP A 37 -4.59 19.11 2.65
N SER A 38 -4.77 19.64 1.44
CA SER A 38 -5.83 20.58 1.08
C SER A 38 -6.24 20.39 -0.36
N THR A 39 -7.54 20.23 -0.61
CA THR A 39 -8.04 20.04 -1.98
C THR A 39 -7.93 21.34 -2.77
N GLY A 40 -7.60 21.27 -4.06
CA GLY A 40 -7.62 22.43 -4.95
C GLY A 40 -6.33 23.27 -4.95
N ASP A 41 -5.33 22.91 -4.14
CA ASP A 41 -4.06 23.62 -4.04
C ASP A 41 -3.04 23.24 -5.14
N GLY A 42 -3.38 22.25 -5.98
CA GLY A 42 -2.53 21.74 -7.06
C GLY A 42 -1.35 20.89 -6.60
N ARG A 43 -1.35 20.40 -5.35
CA ARG A 43 -0.29 19.58 -4.76
C ARG A 43 -0.80 18.16 -4.51
N TRP A 44 0.13 17.23 -4.34
CA TRP A 44 -0.20 15.86 -3.92
C TRP A 44 -0.31 15.77 -2.39
N ASP A 45 -1.25 14.95 -1.93
CA ASP A 45 -1.63 14.79 -0.52
C ASP A 45 -0.80 13.70 0.18
N GLY A 46 0.51 13.79 -0.03
CA GLY A 46 1.50 12.86 0.51
C GLY A 46 2.07 11.89 -0.52
N LYS A 47 3.03 11.09 -0.06
CA LYS A 47 3.81 10.15 -0.87
C LYS A 47 4.04 8.87 -0.07
N LEU A 48 4.03 7.72 -0.76
CA LEU A 48 4.38 6.43 -0.19
C LEU A 48 5.16 5.58 -1.21
N GLU A 49 5.82 4.54 -0.72
CA GLU A 49 6.52 3.56 -1.54
C GLU A 49 5.98 2.16 -1.28
N VAL A 50 5.56 1.49 -2.35
CA VAL A 50 5.23 0.07 -2.35
C VAL A 50 6.48 -0.68 -2.81
N SER A 51 7.17 -1.36 -1.89
CA SER A 51 8.45 -2.01 -2.19
C SER A 51 8.30 -3.29 -3.01
N SER A 52 7.16 -3.96 -2.90
CA SER A 52 6.92 -5.27 -3.51
C SER A 52 5.54 -5.34 -4.18
N ASN A 53 5.46 -6.04 -5.31
CA ASN A 53 4.18 -6.29 -5.99
C ASN A 53 3.21 -7.07 -5.08
N GLY A 54 1.94 -6.70 -5.11
CA GLY A 54 0.88 -7.39 -4.37
C GLY A 54 0.64 -6.86 -2.96
N GLN A 55 1.43 -5.90 -2.48
CA GLN A 55 1.20 -5.27 -1.18
C GLN A 55 -0.07 -4.41 -1.19
N ASN A 56 -0.61 -4.18 0.00
CA ASN A 56 -1.77 -3.35 0.22
C ASN A 56 -1.34 -2.02 0.86
N VAL A 57 -2.20 -1.01 0.71
CA VAL A 57 -2.02 0.31 1.32
C VAL A 57 -3.29 0.65 2.08
N ALA A 58 -3.17 0.87 3.39
CA ALA A 58 -4.18 1.53 4.19
C ALA A 58 -3.89 3.03 4.20
N ALA A 59 -4.87 3.85 3.85
CA ALA A 59 -4.82 5.30 4.01
C ALA A 59 -5.78 5.69 5.13
N LYS A 60 -5.25 6.18 6.25
CA LYS A 60 -6.03 6.77 7.34
C LYS A 60 -6.13 8.26 7.09
N ILE A 61 -7.33 8.73 6.77
CA ILE A 61 -7.64 10.13 6.48
C ILE A 61 -8.41 10.72 7.65
N ASP A 62 -7.95 11.86 8.15
CA ASP A 62 -8.69 12.69 9.08
C ASP A 62 -9.15 13.97 8.38
N VAL A 63 -10.45 14.17 8.28
CA VAL A 63 -11.06 15.31 7.56
C VAL A 63 -11.46 16.37 8.57
N TRP A 64 -10.81 17.53 8.52
CA TRP A 64 -11.10 18.64 9.45
C TRP A 64 -12.27 19.50 8.98
N THR A 65 -12.59 19.46 7.68
CA THR A 65 -13.76 20.15 7.11
C THR A 65 -15.02 19.29 7.29
N ILE A 66 -15.89 19.67 8.23
CA ILE A 66 -17.02 18.85 8.70
C ILE A 66 -18.11 18.64 7.62
N GLU A 67 -18.23 19.55 6.65
CA GLU A 67 -19.38 19.56 5.73
C GLU A 67 -19.10 18.94 4.36
N THR A 68 -17.83 18.68 4.03
CA THR A 68 -17.43 18.33 2.67
C THR A 68 -16.90 16.89 2.63
N PRO A 69 -17.65 15.92 2.06
CA PRO A 69 -17.11 14.59 1.84
C PRO A 69 -16.00 14.69 0.80
N VAL A 70 -14.96 13.88 0.97
CA VAL A 70 -13.80 13.85 0.07
C VAL A 70 -13.69 12.49 -0.59
N SER A 71 -12.91 12.42 -1.66
CA SER A 71 -12.54 11.16 -2.30
C SER A 71 -11.05 11.10 -2.47
N ILE A 72 -10.46 9.92 -2.25
CA ILE A 72 -9.02 9.71 -2.38
C ILE A 72 -8.70 8.64 -3.42
N ARG A 73 -7.64 8.86 -4.20
CA ARG A 73 -6.98 7.84 -5.01
C ARG A 73 -5.47 7.89 -4.79
N LEU A 74 -4.78 6.88 -5.33
CA LEU A 74 -3.32 6.82 -5.37
C LEU A 74 -2.87 6.86 -6.82
N CYS A 75 -1.98 7.78 -7.17
CA CYS A 75 -1.39 7.91 -8.49
C CYS A 75 0.08 7.50 -8.44
N SER A 76 0.47 6.53 -9.27
CA SER A 76 1.88 6.17 -9.47
C SER A 76 2.64 7.32 -10.12
N HIS A 77 3.95 7.38 -9.91
CA HIS A 77 4.82 8.37 -10.57
C HIS A 77 4.71 8.35 -12.11
N ASN A 78 4.32 7.21 -12.70
CA ASN A 78 4.15 7.05 -14.14
C ASN A 78 2.76 7.49 -14.65
N GLY A 79 1.91 8.08 -13.78
CA GLY A 79 0.62 8.65 -14.15
C GLY A 79 -0.57 7.68 -14.09
N ASN A 80 -0.36 6.39 -13.79
CA ASN A 80 -1.47 5.45 -13.57
C ASN A 80 -2.06 5.66 -12.17
N CYS A 81 -3.37 5.84 -12.08
CA CYS A 81 -4.07 6.05 -10.81
C CYS A 81 -5.07 4.94 -10.50
N THR A 82 -5.29 4.70 -9.22
CA THR A 82 -6.40 3.88 -8.75
C THR A 82 -7.74 4.61 -8.95
N GLY A 83 -8.85 3.87 -8.83
CA GLY A 83 -10.16 4.47 -8.70
C GLY A 83 -10.30 5.22 -7.38
N PHE A 84 -11.11 6.29 -7.39
CA PHE A 84 -11.45 7.05 -6.19
C PHE A 84 -12.21 6.20 -5.17
N LYS A 85 -11.89 6.41 -3.89
CA LYS A 85 -12.61 5.86 -2.73
C LYS A 85 -13.17 7.02 -1.91
N SER A 86 -14.45 6.96 -1.60
CA SER A 86 -15.14 8.01 -0.85
C SER A 86 -14.82 7.96 0.64
N VAL A 87 -14.74 9.14 1.24
CA VAL A 87 -14.51 9.37 2.66
C VAL A 87 -15.57 10.35 3.15
N SER A 88 -16.27 9.98 4.23
CA SER A 88 -17.31 10.83 4.82
C SER A 88 -16.71 12.09 5.43
N ALA A 89 -17.49 13.18 5.39
CA ALA A 89 -17.10 14.45 5.97
C ALA A 89 -16.95 14.37 7.50
N GLY A 90 -16.03 15.16 8.07
CA GLY A 90 -15.83 15.28 9.53
C GLY A 90 -15.47 13.97 10.24
N ALA A 91 -14.98 12.96 9.52
CA ALA A 91 -14.68 11.64 10.05
C ALA A 91 -13.22 11.26 9.83
N THR A 92 -12.65 10.54 10.80
CA THR A 92 -11.44 9.77 10.58
C THR A 92 -11.80 8.43 9.94
N THR A 93 -11.39 8.19 8.70
CA THR A 93 -11.72 6.97 7.94
C THR A 93 -10.46 6.26 7.47
N VAL A 94 -10.46 4.93 7.45
CA VAL A 94 -9.41 4.12 6.81
C VAL A 94 -9.96 3.54 5.51
N VAL A 95 -9.27 3.80 4.40
CA VAL A 95 -9.55 3.19 3.10
C VAL A 95 -8.39 2.29 2.67
N TYR A 96 -8.70 1.23 1.94
CA TYR A 96 -7.72 0.22 1.54
C TYR A 96 -7.58 0.15 0.02
N PHE A 97 -6.34 0.21 -0.47
CA PHE A 97 -5.95 -0.07 -1.85
C PHE A 97 -5.18 -1.39 -1.86
N THR A 98 -5.65 -2.36 -2.64
CA THR A 98 -5.16 -3.74 -2.57
C THR A 98 -4.42 -4.16 -3.82
N ASN A 99 -3.50 -5.12 -3.70
CA ASN A 99 -2.72 -5.68 -4.82
C ASN A 99 -1.97 -4.60 -5.62
N MET A 100 -1.35 -3.66 -4.92
CA MET A 100 -0.62 -2.57 -5.55
C MET A 100 0.64 -3.11 -6.22
N SER A 101 0.98 -2.56 -7.39
CA SER A 101 2.27 -2.82 -8.02
C SER A 101 3.38 -2.07 -7.27
N SER A 102 4.59 -2.60 -7.26
CA SER A 102 5.74 -1.93 -6.65
C SER A 102 6.00 -0.58 -7.33
N GLY A 103 6.30 0.44 -6.54
CA GLY A 103 6.64 1.77 -7.02
C GLY A 103 6.32 2.89 -6.03
N THR A 104 6.65 4.12 -6.43
CA THR A 104 6.27 5.33 -5.72
C THR A 104 4.85 5.76 -6.12
N TYR A 105 4.04 6.07 -5.11
CA TYR A 105 2.68 6.61 -5.27
C TYR A 105 2.52 7.93 -4.53
N TYR A 106 1.60 8.73 -5.04
CA TYR A 106 1.19 10.01 -4.48
C TYR A 106 -0.31 9.95 -4.15
N GLY A 107 -0.67 10.54 -3.02
CA GLY A 107 -2.06 10.72 -2.63
C GLY A 107 -2.72 11.85 -3.41
N ASP A 108 -3.97 11.64 -3.79
CA ASP A 108 -4.80 12.66 -4.44
C ASP A 108 -6.18 12.65 -3.82
N ILE A 109 -6.47 13.68 -3.05
CA ILE A 109 -7.70 13.91 -2.34
C ILE A 109 -8.42 15.05 -3.04
N ILE A 110 -9.65 14.77 -3.47
CA ILE A 110 -10.53 15.76 -4.07
C ILE A 110 -11.72 16.02 -3.15
N SER A 111 -12.19 17.26 -3.17
CA SER A 111 -13.48 17.60 -2.61
C SER A 111 -14.57 17.07 -3.55
N ASN A 112 -15.59 16.43 -2.98
CA ASN A 112 -16.78 16.05 -3.76
C ASN A 112 -17.77 17.22 -3.89
N HIS A 113 -17.46 18.38 -3.31
CA HIS A 113 -18.26 19.60 -3.45
C HIS A 113 -17.59 20.57 -4.43
N PRO A 114 -18.32 21.13 -5.42
CA PRO A 114 -17.72 21.90 -6.51
C PRO A 114 -17.07 23.22 -6.09
N THR A 115 -17.44 23.77 -4.93
CA THR A 115 -17.00 25.11 -4.48
C THR A 115 -16.36 25.12 -3.10
N TYR A 116 -16.34 24.00 -2.38
CA TYR A 116 -15.75 23.94 -1.05
C TYR A 116 -14.47 23.14 -1.10
N GLU A 117 -13.39 23.76 -0.65
CA GLU A 117 -12.14 23.08 -0.39
C GLU A 117 -12.23 22.36 0.96
N ALA A 118 -11.60 21.19 1.04
CA ALA A 118 -11.45 20.44 2.27
C ALA A 118 -9.97 20.36 2.64
N ALA A 119 -9.69 20.23 3.93
CA ALA A 119 -8.35 20.02 4.44
C ALA A 119 -8.35 18.99 5.57
N GLY A 120 -7.17 18.46 5.85
CA GLY A 120 -7.01 17.45 6.88
C GLY A 120 -5.60 16.92 7.04
N GLU A 121 -5.52 15.75 7.67
CA GLU A 121 -4.31 14.96 7.82
C GLU A 121 -4.49 13.58 7.18
N ILE A 122 -3.41 13.01 6.64
CA ILE A 122 -3.41 11.65 6.11
C ILE A 122 -2.15 10.89 6.49
N LYS A 123 -2.31 9.62 6.83
CA LYS A 123 -1.22 8.66 7.05
C LYS A 123 -1.43 7.44 6.18
N TYR A 124 -0.36 6.95 5.56
CA TYR A 124 -0.38 5.71 4.78
C TYR A 124 0.37 4.59 5.53
N THR A 125 -0.12 3.37 5.40
CA THR A 125 0.55 2.15 5.89
C THR A 125 0.57 1.12 4.76
N VAL A 126 1.76 0.69 4.36
CA VAL A 126 1.98 -0.32 3.32
C VAL A 126 2.26 -1.67 4.00
N TYR A 127 1.56 -2.74 3.60
CA TYR A 127 1.71 -4.07 4.20
C TYR A 127 1.48 -5.20 3.19
#